data_AF-G0TU46-F1
#
_entry.id   AF-G0TU46-F1
#
_cell.length_a   1.000
_cell.length_b   1.000
_cell.length_c   1.000
_cell.angle_alpha   90.00
_cell.angle_beta   90.00
_cell.angle_gamma   90.00
#
_symmetry.space_group_name_H-M   'P 1'
#
loop_
_entity.id
_entity.type
_entity.pdbx_description
1 polymer ?
#
loop_
_entity_poly.entity_id
_entity_poly.type
_entity_poly.pdbx_seq_one_letter_code
_entity_poly.pdbx_strand_id
1 'polypeptide(L)'
;MTLLHASRAKRTRFSAVVERARRLLGNSAAGPNGIRKLSRSFGIAVDAGGQAIGETQFLDALKENDILIGEEDLEAVMHVLDRTGERMIDAADFIGMLRRSISPLKLTWIIRAWYTFNHNQDGTVQLSDILSTFHAAGHPDVVAGSRSEQQVQEEMEAAFSTSTNPDGLLTRQEFEQYCSGLASAYPNDHGFVQLIRGVWPASTTGVLGDEPAKCSGDKVLCNMTFSATQALEKKCTINAVRQRHADLDETIRATHRPIVLASALAVRRLSIALRERDPQRSYFLPYSSFMEALRTQRLYIQNTELLDALDTCGDGSIDYLFYLLWLLPPIPPTRLMMLERLWNLFIKDSCGTTDVFELHRRFTAKDGVEKNEFLASWDVRQAVHRRVTLEELVEWYTPLSNAIELDNEFEIQLKRQWGIS
;
A
#
# COMPACT_ATOMS: atom_id res chain seq x y z
N MET A 1 -38.67 4.32 1.72
CA MET A 1 -37.85 3.77 2.83
C MET A 1 -37.45 2.31 2.62
N THR A 2 -38.33 1.42 2.20
CA THR A 2 -38.08 -0.03 2.03
C THR A 2 -36.95 -0.38 1.04
N LEU A 3 -36.82 0.32 -0.08
CA LEU A 3 -35.75 0.10 -1.07
C LEU A 3 -34.36 0.48 -0.54
N LEU A 4 -34.26 1.57 0.23
CA LEU A 4 -33.00 1.99 0.89
C LEU A 4 -32.58 0.98 1.97
N HIS A 5 -33.53 0.44 2.74
CA HIS A 5 -33.26 -0.61 3.71
C HIS A 5 -32.78 -1.91 3.04
N ALA A 6 -33.40 -2.30 1.92
CA ALA A 6 -32.99 -3.50 1.17
C ALA A 6 -31.58 -3.35 0.58
N SER A 7 -31.23 -2.19 0.00
CA SER A 7 -29.88 -1.94 -0.51
C SER A 7 -28.83 -1.92 0.61
N ARG A 8 -29.15 -1.29 1.76
CA ARG A 8 -28.26 -1.31 2.94
C ARG A 8 -28.06 -2.72 3.48
N ALA A 9 -29.12 -3.54 3.54
CA ALA A 9 -29.03 -4.93 3.96
C ALA A 9 -28.14 -5.76 3.02
N LYS A 10 -28.28 -5.59 1.70
CA LYS A 10 -27.41 -6.25 0.71
C LYS A 10 -25.94 -5.84 0.87
N ARG A 11 -25.64 -4.55 1.10
CA ARG A 11 -24.26 -4.09 1.36
C ARG A 11 -23.66 -4.67 2.64
N THR A 12 -24.42 -4.72 3.74
CA THR A 12 -23.97 -5.36 4.98
C THR A 12 -23.69 -6.84 4.76
N ARG A 13 -24.54 -7.53 3.99
CA ARG A 13 -24.36 -8.93 3.64
C ARG A 13 -23.12 -9.16 2.78
N PHE A 14 -22.91 -8.32 1.76
CA PHE A 14 -21.70 -8.35 0.95
C PHE A 14 -20.43 -8.21 1.81
N SER A 15 -20.41 -7.25 2.74
CA SER A 15 -19.30 -7.10 3.69
C SER A 15 -19.07 -8.39 4.50
N ALA A 16 -20.14 -9.04 4.98
CA ALA A 16 -20.02 -10.30 5.70
C ALA A 16 -19.49 -11.46 4.82
N VAL A 17 -19.81 -11.48 3.52
CA VAL A 17 -19.24 -12.43 2.55
C VAL A 17 -17.74 -12.20 2.39
N VAL A 18 -17.32 -10.94 2.19
CA VAL A 18 -15.92 -10.56 2.06
C VAL A 18 -15.11 -10.95 3.31
N GLU A 19 -15.61 -10.64 4.51
CA GLU A 19 -14.94 -11.02 5.76
C GLU A 19 -14.83 -12.54 5.92
N ARG A 20 -15.89 -13.27 5.58
CA ARG A 20 -15.90 -14.75 5.64
C ARG A 20 -14.88 -15.35 4.69
N ALA A 21 -14.88 -14.90 3.43
CA ALA A 21 -13.93 -15.34 2.41
C ALA A 21 -12.49 -15.02 2.83
N ARG A 22 -12.22 -13.79 3.27
CA ARG A 22 -10.89 -13.37 3.76
C ARG A 22 -10.37 -14.24 4.91
N ARG A 23 -11.25 -14.60 5.86
CA ARG A 23 -10.92 -15.48 6.98
C ARG A 23 -10.63 -16.91 6.50
N LEU A 24 -11.45 -17.47 5.62
CA LEU A 24 -11.26 -18.82 5.09
C LEU A 24 -9.94 -18.93 4.30
N LEU A 25 -9.68 -17.95 3.42
CA LEU A 25 -8.45 -17.91 2.63
C LEU A 25 -7.21 -17.79 3.50
N GLY A 26 -7.27 -16.96 4.55
CA GLY A 26 -6.15 -16.80 5.50
C GLY A 26 -5.84 -18.03 6.34
N ASN A 27 -6.84 -18.89 6.57
CA ASN A 27 -6.68 -20.15 7.32
C ASN A 27 -6.44 -21.36 6.41
N SER A 28 -6.43 -21.17 5.09
CA SER A 28 -6.21 -22.24 4.12
C SER A 28 -4.77 -22.75 4.17
N ALA A 29 -4.53 -23.94 3.62
CA ALA A 29 -3.17 -24.49 3.47
C ALA A 29 -2.25 -23.60 2.60
N ALA A 30 -2.81 -22.68 1.81
CA ALA A 30 -2.03 -21.72 1.02
C ALA A 30 -1.50 -20.54 1.86
N GLY A 31 -1.90 -20.42 3.14
CA GLY A 31 -1.41 -19.41 4.07
C GLY A 31 -1.48 -17.98 3.50
N PRO A 32 -0.36 -17.24 3.43
CA PRO A 32 -0.34 -15.87 2.90
C PRO A 32 -0.77 -15.76 1.43
N ASN A 33 -0.75 -16.86 0.68
CA ASN A 33 -1.13 -16.92 -0.72
C ASN A 33 -2.59 -17.27 -0.98
N GLY A 34 -3.42 -17.47 0.05
CA GLY A 34 -4.83 -17.86 -0.12
C GLY A 34 -5.59 -16.95 -1.10
N ILE A 35 -5.47 -15.63 -0.95
CA ILE A 35 -6.12 -14.67 -1.85
C ILE A 35 -5.54 -14.75 -3.27
N ARG A 36 -4.24 -15.04 -3.42
CA ARG A 36 -3.59 -15.16 -4.74
C ARG A 36 -4.06 -16.43 -5.46
N LYS A 37 -4.16 -17.56 -4.73
CA LYS A 37 -4.72 -18.80 -5.25
C LYS A 37 -6.14 -18.59 -5.79
N LEU A 38 -6.99 -17.88 -5.05
CA LEU A 38 -8.33 -17.52 -5.51
C LEU A 38 -8.29 -16.62 -6.76
N SER A 39 -7.39 -15.64 -6.81
CA SER A 39 -7.18 -14.79 -7.99
C SER A 39 -6.91 -15.63 -9.25
N ARG A 40 -6.04 -16.65 -9.13
CA ARG A 40 -5.74 -17.58 -10.23
C ARG A 40 -6.93 -18.48 -10.61
N SER A 41 -7.72 -18.94 -9.66
CA SER A 41 -8.98 -19.67 -9.96
C SER A 41 -9.98 -18.82 -10.74
N PHE A 42 -9.99 -17.49 -10.56
CA PHE A 42 -10.79 -16.59 -11.39
C PHE A 42 -10.22 -16.37 -12.80
N GLY A 43 -9.04 -16.90 -13.12
CA GLY A 43 -8.35 -16.68 -14.38
C GLY A 43 -7.69 -15.30 -14.50
N ILE A 44 -7.48 -14.60 -13.37
CA ILE A 44 -6.81 -13.30 -13.36
C ILE A 44 -5.32 -13.54 -13.58
N ALA A 45 -4.84 -13.23 -14.78
CA ALA A 45 -3.41 -13.27 -15.11
C ALA A 45 -2.68 -12.00 -14.62
N VAL A 46 -3.30 -10.84 -14.81
CA VAL A 46 -2.76 -9.54 -14.38
C VAL A 46 -3.81 -8.85 -13.54
N ASP A 47 -3.45 -8.38 -12.35
CA ASP A 47 -4.42 -7.74 -11.43
C ASP A 47 -4.93 -6.37 -11.93
N ALA A 48 -4.52 -5.94 -13.12
CA ALA A 48 -5.08 -4.80 -13.82
C ALA A 48 -6.56 -5.00 -14.24
N GLY A 49 -7.13 -6.18 -13.96
CA GLY A 49 -8.52 -6.53 -14.28
C GLY A 49 -8.76 -6.66 -15.79
N GLY A 50 -10.04 -6.57 -16.18
CA GLY A 50 -10.42 -6.53 -17.59
C GLY A 50 -11.10 -7.79 -18.14
N GLN A 51 -11.29 -8.83 -17.32
CA GLN A 51 -12.12 -9.97 -17.68
C GLN A 51 -13.31 -10.08 -16.73
N ALA A 52 -14.49 -9.79 -17.24
CA ALA A 52 -15.73 -10.03 -16.53
C ALA A 52 -16.05 -11.53 -16.53
N ILE A 53 -16.48 -12.05 -15.39
CA ILE A 53 -16.87 -13.45 -15.23
C ILE A 53 -18.35 -13.53 -14.85
N GLY A 54 -19.00 -14.59 -15.33
CA GLY A 54 -20.39 -14.87 -15.00
C GLY A 54 -20.52 -15.55 -13.64
N GLU A 55 -21.75 -15.62 -13.14
CA GLU A 55 -22.04 -16.14 -11.79
C GLU A 55 -21.58 -17.57 -11.56
N THR A 56 -21.77 -18.44 -12.55
CA THR A 56 -21.35 -19.86 -12.47
C THR A 56 -19.85 -19.96 -12.28
N GLN A 57 -19.07 -19.23 -13.10
CA GLN A 57 -17.61 -19.22 -12.99
C GLN A 57 -17.14 -18.64 -11.65
N PHE A 58 -17.82 -17.61 -11.15
CA PHE A 58 -17.53 -17.05 -9.84
C PHE A 58 -17.77 -18.06 -8.71
N LEU A 59 -18.89 -18.77 -8.73
CA LEU A 59 -19.22 -19.81 -7.76
C LEU A 59 -18.26 -20.99 -7.80
N ASP A 60 -17.91 -21.45 -9.00
CA ASP A 60 -16.99 -22.57 -9.20
C ASP A 60 -15.61 -22.25 -8.63
N ALA A 61 -15.06 -21.06 -8.95
CA ALA A 61 -13.78 -20.60 -8.43
C ALA A 61 -13.76 -20.43 -6.89
N LEU A 62 -14.86 -19.94 -6.30
CA LEU A 62 -15.00 -19.89 -4.84
C LEU A 62 -15.02 -21.30 -4.21
N LYS A 63 -15.75 -22.23 -4.83
CA LYS A 63 -15.87 -23.60 -4.36
C LYS A 63 -14.54 -24.36 -4.43
N GLU A 64 -13.74 -24.15 -5.47
CA GLU A 64 -12.36 -24.67 -5.59
C GLU A 64 -11.42 -24.19 -4.47
N ASN A 65 -11.76 -23.07 -3.83
CA ASN A 65 -11.02 -22.47 -2.73
C ASN A 65 -11.74 -22.62 -1.38
N ASP A 66 -12.62 -23.62 -1.27
CA ASP A 66 -13.36 -23.97 -0.04
C ASP A 66 -14.25 -22.85 0.50
N ILE A 67 -14.67 -21.91 -0.35
CA ILE A 67 -15.60 -20.85 -0.01
C ILE A 67 -16.98 -21.20 -0.56
N LEU A 68 -17.92 -21.47 0.34
CA LEU A 68 -19.31 -21.71 -0.01
C LEU A 68 -20.15 -20.45 0.26
N ILE A 69 -20.82 -19.96 -0.76
CA ILE A 69 -21.79 -18.86 -0.67
C ILE A 69 -23.18 -19.35 -1.10
N GLY A 70 -24.22 -18.94 -0.37
CA GLY A 70 -25.61 -19.25 -0.72
C GLY A 70 -26.19 -18.27 -1.73
N GLU A 71 -27.39 -18.53 -2.23
CA GLU A 71 -28.06 -17.69 -3.24
C GLU A 71 -28.23 -16.23 -2.81
N GLU A 72 -28.61 -16.00 -1.55
CA GLU A 72 -28.76 -14.64 -1.02
C GLU A 72 -27.41 -13.91 -0.84
N ASP A 73 -26.32 -14.64 -0.57
CA ASP A 73 -24.97 -14.09 -0.50
C ASP A 73 -24.49 -13.70 -1.91
N LEU A 74 -24.75 -14.55 -2.91
CA LEU A 74 -24.47 -14.28 -4.32
C LEU A 74 -25.24 -13.05 -4.83
N GLU A 75 -26.53 -12.95 -4.53
CA GLU A 75 -27.36 -11.81 -4.91
C GLU A 75 -26.85 -10.50 -4.28
N ALA A 76 -26.27 -10.55 -3.07
CA ALA A 76 -25.61 -9.41 -2.45
C ALA A 76 -24.29 -9.04 -3.14
N VAL A 77 -23.49 -10.03 -3.57
CA VAL A 77 -22.28 -9.81 -4.35
C VAL A 77 -22.61 -9.15 -5.69
N MET A 78 -23.56 -9.71 -6.44
CA MET A 78 -23.97 -9.16 -7.73
C MET A 78 -24.53 -7.75 -7.60
N HIS A 79 -25.34 -7.49 -6.56
CA HIS A 79 -25.85 -6.14 -6.32
C HIS A 79 -24.76 -5.08 -6.11
N VAL A 80 -23.57 -5.46 -5.61
CA VAL A 80 -22.48 -4.54 -5.33
C VAL A 80 -21.47 -4.46 -6.47
N LEU A 81 -21.15 -5.58 -7.11
CA LEU A 81 -20.05 -5.68 -8.08
C LEU A 81 -20.50 -5.67 -9.54
N ASP A 82 -21.77 -6.00 -9.85
CA ASP A 82 -22.29 -5.93 -11.21
C ASP A 82 -22.56 -4.47 -11.59
N ARG A 83 -21.64 -3.89 -12.37
CA ARG A 83 -21.74 -2.49 -12.82
C ARG A 83 -22.60 -2.33 -14.07
N THR A 84 -22.78 -3.38 -14.87
CA THR A 84 -23.49 -3.31 -16.16
C THR A 84 -24.92 -3.81 -16.07
N GLY A 85 -25.27 -4.57 -15.03
CA GLY A 85 -26.56 -5.23 -14.88
C GLY A 85 -26.68 -6.51 -15.71
N GLU A 86 -25.57 -6.99 -16.27
CA GLU A 86 -25.52 -8.17 -17.15
C GLU A 86 -25.26 -9.48 -16.39
N ARG A 87 -25.26 -9.44 -15.05
CA ARG A 87 -24.87 -10.55 -14.15
C ARG A 87 -23.43 -11.01 -14.40
N MET A 88 -22.57 -10.04 -14.70
CA MET A 88 -21.14 -10.21 -14.94
C MET A 88 -20.38 -9.30 -13.99
N ILE A 89 -19.33 -9.83 -13.37
CA ILE A 89 -18.50 -9.06 -12.42
C ILE A 89 -17.03 -9.09 -12.82
N ASP A 90 -16.32 -8.00 -12.59
CA ASP A 90 -14.86 -8.01 -12.68
C ASP A 90 -14.32 -8.70 -11.42
N ALA A 91 -13.79 -9.92 -11.58
CA ALA A 91 -13.31 -10.72 -10.46
C ALA A 91 -12.19 -10.04 -9.67
N ALA A 92 -11.40 -9.18 -10.31
CA ALA A 92 -10.35 -8.43 -9.63
C ALA A 92 -10.93 -7.40 -8.64
N ASP A 93 -12.16 -6.91 -8.83
CA ASP A 93 -12.85 -6.08 -7.83
C ASP A 93 -13.06 -6.88 -6.54
N PHE A 94 -13.51 -8.14 -6.65
CA PHE A 94 -13.72 -8.99 -5.49
C PHE A 94 -12.39 -9.32 -4.79
N ILE A 95 -11.32 -9.62 -5.54
CA ILE A 95 -9.97 -9.79 -4.99
C ILE A 95 -9.49 -8.52 -4.27
N GLY A 96 -9.72 -7.35 -4.85
CA GLY A 96 -9.43 -6.06 -4.23
C GLY A 96 -10.13 -5.89 -2.88
N MET A 97 -11.40 -6.30 -2.77
CA MET A 97 -12.16 -6.27 -1.52
C MET A 97 -11.60 -7.21 -0.45
N LEU A 98 -10.96 -8.31 -0.83
CA LEU A 98 -10.36 -9.25 0.10
C LEU A 98 -9.06 -8.72 0.72
N ARG A 99 -8.43 -7.67 0.15
CA ARG A 99 -7.22 -7.06 0.71
C ARG A 99 -7.42 -6.69 2.18
N ARG A 100 -6.44 -7.04 3.01
CA ARG A 100 -6.44 -6.67 4.42
C ARG A 100 -5.91 -5.25 4.55
N SER A 101 -6.46 -4.51 5.51
CA SER A 101 -5.86 -3.25 5.91
C SER A 101 -4.46 -3.50 6.48
N ILE A 102 -3.52 -2.67 6.07
CA ILE A 102 -2.14 -2.67 6.56
C ILE A 102 -1.93 -1.32 7.25
N SER A 103 -1.21 -1.31 8.37
CA SER A 103 -0.88 -0.05 9.03
C SER A 103 0.05 0.79 8.15
N PRO A 104 0.06 2.13 8.30
CA PRO A 104 0.95 2.98 7.50
C PRO A 104 2.44 2.60 7.63
N LEU A 105 2.87 2.16 8.82
CA LEU A 105 4.26 1.75 9.05
C LEU A 105 4.60 0.46 8.28
N LYS A 106 3.75 -0.57 8.36
CA LYS A 106 3.95 -1.81 7.60
C LYS A 106 3.96 -1.53 6.10
N LEU A 107 3.04 -0.69 5.60
CA LEU A 107 2.97 -0.31 4.19
C LEU A 107 4.22 0.45 3.73
N THR A 108 4.75 1.35 4.55
CA THR A 108 6.01 2.08 4.28
C THR A 108 7.15 1.13 3.91
N TRP A 109 7.34 0.08 4.71
CA TRP A 109 8.43 -0.88 4.50
C TRP A 109 8.16 -1.84 3.32
N ILE A 110 6.90 -2.17 3.05
CA ILE A 110 6.53 -2.93 1.84
C ILE A 110 6.85 -2.11 0.58
N ILE A 111 6.50 -0.81 0.56
CA ILE A 111 6.79 0.09 -0.55
C ILE A 111 8.30 0.22 -0.77
N ARG A 112 9.08 0.38 0.31
CA ARG A 112 10.55 0.43 0.21
C ARG A 112 11.12 -0.85 -0.39
N ALA A 113 10.69 -2.01 0.08
CA ALA A 113 11.14 -3.28 -0.48
C ALA A 113 10.78 -3.41 -1.96
N TRP A 114 9.56 -3.03 -2.34
CA TRP A 114 9.10 -3.08 -3.74
C TRP A 114 10.01 -2.32 -4.69
N TYR A 115 10.40 -1.08 -4.34
CA TYR A 115 11.26 -0.25 -5.18
C TYR A 115 12.75 -0.63 -5.13
N THR A 116 13.13 -1.67 -4.38
CA THR A 116 14.49 -2.22 -4.45
C THR A 116 14.69 -3.23 -5.56
N PHE A 117 13.59 -3.73 -6.14
CA PHE A 117 13.64 -4.69 -7.24
C PHE A 117 13.86 -4.00 -8.58
N ASN A 118 14.28 -4.77 -9.57
CA ASN A 118 14.37 -4.29 -10.94
C ASN A 118 13.00 -4.45 -11.62
N HIS A 119 12.47 -3.36 -12.14
CA HIS A 119 11.14 -3.33 -12.75
C HIS A 119 11.20 -3.41 -14.28
N ASN A 120 10.26 -4.16 -14.83
CA ASN A 120 9.96 -4.17 -16.26
C ASN A 120 9.21 -2.89 -16.67
N GLN A 121 9.11 -2.66 -17.98
CA GLN A 121 8.42 -1.48 -18.52
C GLN A 121 6.91 -1.43 -18.22
N ASP A 122 6.29 -2.58 -17.97
CA ASP A 122 4.89 -2.70 -17.55
C ASP A 122 4.72 -2.55 -16.01
N GLY A 123 5.82 -2.37 -15.27
CA GLY A 123 5.86 -2.24 -13.82
C GLY A 123 5.89 -3.56 -13.05
N THR A 124 5.86 -4.70 -13.73
CA THR A 124 6.07 -6.01 -13.10
C THR A 124 7.53 -6.22 -12.70
N VAL A 125 7.78 -7.20 -11.84
CA VAL A 125 9.12 -7.63 -11.42
C VAL A 125 9.28 -9.12 -11.73
N GLN A 126 10.46 -9.53 -12.16
CA GLN A 126 10.78 -10.95 -12.37
C GLN A 126 10.90 -11.67 -11.03
N LEU A 127 10.31 -12.87 -10.90
CA LEU A 127 10.44 -13.66 -9.67
C LEU A 127 11.89 -13.97 -9.32
N SER A 128 12.75 -14.17 -10.31
CA SER A 128 14.19 -14.36 -10.10
C SER A 128 14.84 -13.21 -9.35
N ASP A 129 14.39 -11.97 -9.59
CA ASP A 129 14.96 -10.78 -8.97
C ASP A 129 14.56 -10.73 -7.48
N ILE A 130 13.32 -11.08 -7.18
CA ILE A 130 12.82 -11.19 -5.80
C ILE A 130 13.57 -12.28 -5.03
N LEU A 131 13.72 -13.46 -5.64
CA LEU A 131 14.43 -14.58 -5.01
C LEU A 131 15.92 -14.29 -4.82
N SER A 132 16.57 -13.63 -5.78
CA SER A 132 18.00 -13.29 -5.70
C SER A 132 18.31 -12.22 -4.66
N THR A 133 17.35 -11.34 -4.35
CA THR A 133 17.49 -10.28 -3.34
C THR A 133 17.02 -10.71 -1.95
N PHE A 134 16.37 -11.87 -1.85
CA PHE A 134 15.89 -12.42 -0.58
C PHE A 134 17.04 -12.96 0.28
N HIS A 135 17.06 -12.52 1.54
CA HIS A 135 18.10 -12.89 2.51
C HIS A 135 17.52 -13.76 3.63
N ALA A 136 17.51 -15.08 3.42
CA ALA A 136 16.97 -16.05 4.39
C ALA A 136 17.65 -15.97 5.77
N ALA A 137 18.96 -15.74 5.82
CA ALA A 137 19.71 -15.62 7.08
C ALA A 137 19.27 -14.42 7.95
N GLY A 138 18.72 -13.38 7.33
CA GLY A 138 18.18 -12.22 8.04
C GLY A 138 16.78 -12.41 8.61
N HIS A 139 16.13 -13.54 8.34
CA HIS A 139 14.81 -13.83 8.88
C HIS A 139 14.85 -13.93 10.42
N PRO A 140 13.94 -13.29 11.17
CA PRO A 140 13.99 -13.26 12.64
C PRO A 140 14.09 -14.64 13.30
N ASP A 141 13.35 -15.64 12.79
CA ASP A 141 13.41 -17.03 13.29
C ASP A 141 14.75 -17.73 13.03
N VAL A 142 15.44 -17.37 11.94
CA VAL A 142 16.78 -17.91 11.63
C VAL A 142 17.81 -17.26 12.55
N VAL A 143 17.73 -15.94 12.73
CA VAL A 143 18.57 -15.20 13.68
C VAL A 143 18.38 -15.71 15.11
N ALA A 144 17.14 -16.08 15.48
CA ALA A 144 16.82 -16.68 16.78
C ALA A 144 17.24 -18.16 16.89
N GLY A 145 17.64 -18.80 15.80
CA GLY A 145 18.02 -20.22 15.74
C GLY A 145 16.84 -21.20 15.84
N SER A 146 15.60 -20.73 15.68
CA SER A 146 14.39 -21.58 15.72
C SER A 146 14.10 -22.24 14.37
N ARG A 147 14.62 -21.71 13.27
CA ARG A 147 14.48 -22.22 11.91
C ARG A 147 15.81 -22.19 11.16
N SER A 148 15.99 -23.04 10.15
CA SER A 148 17.16 -22.99 9.28
C SER A 148 16.96 -22.03 8.10
N GLU A 149 18.06 -21.49 7.56
CA GLU A 149 18.04 -20.68 6.32
C GLU A 149 17.37 -21.43 5.17
N GLN A 150 17.68 -22.73 5.03
CA GLN A 150 17.10 -23.57 3.99
C GLN A 150 15.58 -23.66 4.10
N GLN A 151 15.02 -23.84 5.31
CA GLN A 151 13.56 -23.90 5.50
C GLN A 151 12.88 -22.60 5.10
N VAL A 152 13.49 -21.45 5.42
CA VAL A 152 12.94 -20.14 5.07
C VAL A 152 13.05 -19.88 3.56
N GLN A 153 14.15 -20.30 2.94
CA GLN A 153 14.35 -20.21 1.50
C GLN A 153 13.32 -21.04 0.74
N GLU A 154 13.11 -22.30 1.13
CA GLU A 154 12.13 -23.20 0.52
C GLU A 154 10.70 -22.66 0.65
N GLU A 155 10.35 -22.05 1.78
CA GLU A 155 9.05 -21.39 1.96
C GLU A 155 8.87 -20.17 1.04
N MET A 156 9.92 -19.37 0.86
CA MET A 156 9.90 -18.22 -0.05
C MET A 156 9.72 -18.67 -1.51
N GLU A 157 10.43 -19.70 -1.94
CA GLU A 157 10.29 -20.29 -3.28
C GLU A 157 8.91 -20.91 -3.49
N ALA A 158 8.40 -21.63 -2.50
CA ALA A 158 7.04 -22.18 -2.54
C ALA A 158 5.98 -21.07 -2.60
N ALA A 159 6.24 -19.91 -1.97
CA ALA A 159 5.34 -18.77 -1.99
C ALA A 159 5.21 -18.10 -3.38
N PHE A 160 6.22 -18.24 -4.22
CA PHE A 160 6.28 -17.68 -5.58
C PHE A 160 6.52 -18.79 -6.61
N SER A 161 5.69 -19.83 -6.55
CA SER A 161 5.79 -20.98 -7.46
C SER A 161 5.16 -20.71 -8.83
N THR A 162 5.49 -21.55 -9.82
CA THR A 162 4.84 -21.55 -11.15
C THR A 162 3.34 -21.79 -11.08
N SER A 163 2.82 -22.41 -10.01
CA SER A 163 1.37 -22.57 -9.82
C SER A 163 0.65 -21.26 -9.49
N THR A 164 1.33 -20.35 -8.80
CA THR A 164 0.78 -19.04 -8.41
C THR A 164 1.19 -17.93 -9.35
N ASN A 165 2.28 -18.09 -10.09
CA ASN A 165 2.87 -17.12 -10.99
C ASN A 165 3.42 -17.83 -12.24
N PRO A 166 2.54 -18.34 -13.11
CA PRO A 166 2.94 -19.17 -14.26
C PRO A 166 3.74 -18.41 -15.32
N ASP A 167 3.61 -17.08 -15.38
CA ASP A 167 4.35 -16.18 -16.25
C ASP A 167 5.73 -15.78 -15.71
N GLY A 168 6.05 -16.15 -14.45
CA GLY A 168 7.29 -15.77 -13.80
C GLY A 168 7.39 -14.29 -13.43
N LEU A 169 6.26 -13.57 -13.49
CA LEU A 169 6.15 -12.15 -13.19
C LEU A 169 5.39 -11.94 -11.87
N LEU A 170 5.68 -10.82 -11.23
CA LEU A 170 4.97 -10.35 -10.05
C LEU A 170 4.51 -8.92 -10.23
N THR A 171 3.23 -8.68 -10.00
CA THR A 171 2.67 -7.32 -9.92
C THR A 171 2.92 -6.72 -8.53
N ARG A 172 2.86 -5.39 -8.44
CA ARG A 172 2.91 -4.70 -7.15
C ARG A 172 1.80 -5.15 -6.21
N GLN A 173 0.59 -5.27 -6.74
CA GLN A 173 -0.58 -5.71 -5.98
C GLN A 173 -0.36 -7.11 -5.40
N GLU A 174 0.15 -8.05 -6.19
CA GLU A 174 0.48 -9.39 -5.72
C GLU A 174 1.52 -9.34 -4.60
N PHE A 175 2.58 -8.54 -4.75
CA PHE A 175 3.61 -8.40 -3.72
C PHE A 175 3.03 -7.85 -2.41
N GLU A 176 2.28 -6.74 -2.47
CA GLU A 176 1.63 -6.15 -1.31
C GLU A 176 0.65 -7.12 -0.64
N GLN A 177 -0.08 -7.92 -1.43
CA GLN A 177 -1.01 -8.93 -0.92
C GLN A 177 -0.28 -10.06 -0.18
N TYR A 178 0.85 -10.53 -0.70
CA TYR A 178 1.69 -11.50 0.00
C TYR A 178 2.22 -10.92 1.32
N CYS A 179 2.78 -9.71 1.28
CA CYS A 179 3.25 -9.03 2.48
C CYS A 179 2.12 -8.77 3.49
N SER A 180 0.90 -8.50 3.04
CA SER A 180 -0.30 -8.37 3.87
C SER A 180 -0.67 -9.69 4.56
N GLY A 181 -0.58 -10.80 3.83
CA GLY A 181 -0.73 -12.15 4.36
C GLY A 181 0.29 -12.43 5.45
N LEU A 182 1.57 -12.15 5.19
CA LEU A 182 2.64 -12.26 6.19
C LEU A 182 2.38 -11.36 7.40
N ALA A 183 2.02 -10.09 7.17
CA ALA A 183 1.75 -9.11 8.21
C ALA A 183 0.63 -9.53 9.18
N SER A 184 -0.26 -10.43 8.76
CA SER A 184 -1.32 -10.98 9.61
C SER A 184 -0.81 -11.94 10.70
N ALA A 185 0.36 -12.55 10.49
CA ALA A 185 1.05 -13.36 11.51
C ALA A 185 1.78 -12.50 12.55
N TYR A 186 1.92 -11.18 12.32
CA TYR A 186 2.61 -10.25 13.21
C TYR A 186 1.61 -9.31 13.89
N PRO A 187 1.32 -9.49 15.20
CA PRO A 187 0.36 -8.66 15.92
C PRO A 187 0.79 -7.18 16.02
N ASN A 188 2.09 -6.91 15.97
CA ASN A 188 2.66 -5.57 16.02
C ASN A 188 3.40 -5.25 14.71
N ASP A 189 3.57 -3.96 14.42
CA ASP A 189 4.28 -3.54 13.21
C ASP A 189 5.77 -3.74 13.34
N HIS A 190 6.32 -3.60 14.54
CA HIS A 190 7.76 -3.72 14.78
C HIS A 190 8.31 -5.09 14.34
N GLY A 191 7.67 -6.20 14.73
CA GLY A 191 8.12 -7.53 14.32
C GLY A 191 8.04 -7.73 12.80
N PHE A 192 7.01 -7.20 12.16
CA PHE A 192 6.90 -7.25 10.70
C PHE A 192 7.98 -6.40 10.01
N VAL A 193 8.26 -5.20 10.53
CA VAL A 193 9.31 -4.33 9.99
C VAL A 193 10.68 -5.00 10.15
N GLN A 194 10.96 -5.64 11.29
CA GLN A 194 12.17 -6.43 11.48
C GLN A 194 12.29 -7.57 10.46
N LEU A 195 11.18 -8.27 10.18
CA LEU A 195 11.14 -9.28 9.12
C LEU A 195 11.52 -8.68 7.77
N ILE A 196 10.81 -7.65 7.30
CA ILE A 196 11.05 -7.06 5.97
C ILE A 196 12.48 -6.53 5.83
N ARG A 197 13.00 -5.87 6.86
CA ARG A 197 14.38 -5.34 6.87
C ARG A 197 15.42 -6.45 6.86
N GLY A 198 15.16 -7.56 7.56
CA GLY A 198 16.05 -8.70 7.62
C GLY A 198 16.10 -9.46 6.29
N VAL A 199 14.93 -9.72 5.69
CA VAL A 199 14.83 -10.53 4.47
C VAL A 199 15.04 -9.73 3.18
N TRP A 200 14.89 -8.40 3.21
CA TRP A 200 15.28 -7.50 2.12
C TRP A 200 16.11 -6.32 2.65
N PRO A 201 17.41 -6.53 2.94
CA PRO A 201 18.27 -5.51 3.53
C PRO A 201 18.39 -4.23 2.70
N ALA A 202 18.31 -4.35 1.37
CA ALA A 202 18.36 -3.20 0.45
C ALA A 202 17.27 -2.15 0.76
N SER A 203 16.14 -2.55 1.35
CA SER A 203 15.06 -1.63 1.76
C SER A 203 15.47 -0.64 2.86
N THR A 204 16.58 -0.90 3.54
CA THR A 204 17.12 -0.03 4.62
C THR A 204 18.20 0.94 4.14
N THR A 205 18.79 0.68 2.98
CA THR A 205 19.82 1.52 2.38
C THR A 205 19.19 2.38 1.31
N GLY A 206 19.21 3.71 1.47
CA GLY A 206 18.83 4.63 0.39
C GLY A 206 19.52 4.26 -0.91
N VAL A 207 18.79 4.29 -2.02
CA VAL A 207 19.26 3.80 -3.32
C VAL A 207 20.45 4.65 -3.80
N LEU A 208 21.64 4.06 -3.70
CA LEU A 208 22.94 4.43 -4.31
C LEU A 208 23.68 5.66 -3.75
N GLY A 209 24.88 5.40 -3.20
CA GLY A 209 26.02 6.32 -3.20
C GLY A 209 26.53 6.73 -1.83
N ASP A 210 27.60 6.05 -1.41
CA ASP A 210 28.50 6.30 -0.27
C ASP A 210 27.92 6.33 1.16
N GLU A 211 28.36 5.29 1.88
CA GLU A 211 28.06 4.86 3.25
C GLU A 211 26.60 4.50 3.56
N PRO A 212 26.32 3.22 3.90
CA PRO A 212 25.01 2.84 4.40
C PRO A 212 24.76 3.60 5.70
N ALA A 213 23.70 4.41 5.75
CA ALA A 213 23.09 4.79 7.01
C ALA A 213 22.77 3.48 7.74
N LYS A 214 23.63 3.11 8.70
CA LYS A 214 23.44 1.91 9.52
C LYS A 214 22.24 2.18 10.41
N CYS A 215 21.04 1.81 9.95
CA CYS A 215 19.86 1.82 10.79
C CYS A 215 20.11 0.85 11.96
N SER A 216 20.47 1.38 13.13
CA SER A 216 20.87 0.58 14.28
C SER A 216 19.63 -0.15 14.82
N GLY A 217 19.61 -1.48 14.65
CA GLY A 217 18.45 -2.33 14.98
C GLY A 217 18.02 -2.26 16.45
N ASP A 218 18.89 -1.81 17.35
CA ASP A 218 18.65 -1.78 18.80
C ASP A 218 17.92 -0.52 19.30
N LYS A 219 17.69 0.50 18.45
CA LYS A 219 17.09 1.78 18.83
C LYS A 219 15.84 2.17 18.03
N VAL A 220 15.15 1.24 17.40
CA VAL A 220 13.89 1.55 16.72
C VAL A 220 12.80 1.81 17.76
N LEU A 221 12.64 3.08 18.14
CA LEU A 221 11.70 3.51 19.17
C LEU A 221 10.27 3.54 18.65
N CYS A 222 10.02 3.62 17.35
CA CYS A 222 8.72 4.00 16.81
C CYS A 222 7.57 3.00 17.02
N ASN A 223 7.77 1.75 17.51
CA ASN A 223 6.61 0.86 17.75
C ASN A 223 6.82 -0.31 18.74
N MET A 224 7.47 -0.04 19.87
CA MET A 224 7.75 -1.08 20.87
C MET A 224 6.48 -1.59 21.60
N THR A 225 6.45 -2.89 21.88
CA THR A 225 5.36 -3.55 22.62
C THR A 225 5.84 -4.11 23.97
N PHE A 226 4.88 -4.24 24.90
CA PHE A 226 5.15 -4.85 26.20
C PHE A 226 5.50 -6.33 26.06
N SER A 227 6.45 -6.77 26.87
CA SER A 227 6.69 -8.18 27.16
C SER A 227 6.58 -8.43 28.67
N ALA A 228 6.07 -9.60 29.04
CA ALA A 228 5.77 -9.98 30.42
C ALA A 228 6.99 -9.88 31.36
N THR A 229 8.21 -10.05 30.83
CA THR A 229 9.48 -10.08 31.58
C THR A 229 10.25 -8.75 31.56
N GLN A 230 9.69 -7.67 31.02
CA GLN A 230 10.41 -6.38 30.92
C GLN A 230 10.53 -5.64 32.26
N ALA A 231 11.73 -5.08 32.51
CA ALA A 231 11.99 -4.17 33.61
C ALA A 231 11.09 -2.91 33.55
N LEU A 232 10.80 -2.31 34.71
CA LEU A 232 9.92 -1.14 34.83
C LEU A 232 10.37 0.04 33.96
N GLU A 233 11.67 0.30 33.90
CA GLU A 233 12.26 1.38 33.08
C GLU A 233 11.93 1.20 31.60
N LYS A 234 12.08 -0.03 31.06
CA LYS A 234 11.73 -0.33 29.67
C LYS A 234 10.23 -0.15 29.42
N LYS A 235 9.37 -0.51 30.38
CA LYS A 235 7.92 -0.28 30.30
C LYS A 235 7.56 1.21 30.28
N CYS A 236 8.23 2.03 31.08
CA CYS A 236 8.07 3.48 31.07
C CYS A 236 8.47 4.08 29.72
N THR A 237 9.60 3.65 29.13
CA THR A 237 10.03 4.09 27.79
C THR A 237 9.01 3.71 26.71
N ILE A 238 8.49 2.48 26.74
CA ILE A 238 7.44 2.03 25.80
C ILE A 238 6.19 2.90 25.92
N ASN A 239 5.76 3.23 27.15
CA ASN A 239 4.62 4.11 27.37
C ASN A 239 4.86 5.52 26.84
N ALA A 240 6.05 6.09 27.06
CA ALA A 240 6.41 7.41 26.55
C ALA A 240 6.34 7.45 25.01
N VAL A 241 6.91 6.45 24.34
CA VAL A 241 6.81 6.30 22.88
C VAL A 241 5.37 6.26 22.39
N ARG A 242 4.53 5.43 23.03
CA ARG A 242 3.12 5.28 22.65
C ARG A 242 2.35 6.58 22.84
N GLN A 243 2.63 7.30 23.92
CA GLN A 243 2.03 8.60 24.17
C GLN A 243 2.43 9.60 23.08
N ARG A 244 3.72 9.68 22.72
CA ARG A 244 4.17 10.54 21.62
C ARG A 244 3.51 10.18 20.29
N HIS A 245 3.36 8.88 20.00
CA HIS A 245 2.60 8.42 18.84
C HIS A 245 1.17 8.94 18.85
N ALA A 246 0.47 8.80 19.98
CA ALA A 246 -0.92 9.27 20.13
C ALA A 246 -1.04 10.80 20.01
N ASP A 247 -0.10 11.54 20.59
CA ASP A 247 -0.07 13.00 20.54
C ASP A 247 0.25 13.52 19.12
N LEU A 248 1.14 12.83 18.39
CA LEU A 248 1.42 13.13 16.99
C LEU A 248 0.21 12.79 16.10
N ASP A 249 -0.44 11.65 16.33
CA ASP A 249 -1.66 11.23 15.64
C ASP A 249 -2.77 12.29 15.80
N GLU A 250 -2.94 12.82 17.02
CA GLU A 250 -3.89 13.89 17.28
C GLU A 250 -3.51 15.18 16.56
N THR A 251 -2.24 15.56 16.56
CA THR A 251 -1.73 16.72 15.80
C THR A 251 -2.01 16.56 14.29
N ILE A 252 -1.74 15.37 13.75
CA ILE A 252 -2.00 15.03 12.35
C ILE A 252 -3.49 15.15 12.04
N ARG A 253 -4.35 14.53 12.85
CA ARG A 253 -5.81 14.51 12.63
C ARG A 253 -6.45 15.89 12.76
N ALA A 254 -6.13 16.61 13.83
CA ALA A 254 -6.80 17.85 14.18
C ALA A 254 -6.27 19.04 13.37
N THR A 255 -4.97 19.04 13.04
CA THR A 255 -4.30 20.22 12.46
C THR A 255 -3.81 19.99 11.05
N HIS A 256 -3.04 18.92 10.78
CA HIS A 256 -2.37 18.78 9.48
C HIS A 256 -3.31 18.28 8.39
N ARG A 257 -4.08 17.22 8.68
CA ARG A 257 -4.95 16.56 7.70
C ARG A 257 -6.01 17.50 7.09
N PRO A 258 -6.72 18.35 7.85
CA PRO A 258 -7.70 19.28 7.26
C PRO A 258 -7.08 20.27 6.27
N ILE A 259 -5.86 20.75 6.56
CA ILE A 259 -5.13 21.68 5.68
C ILE A 259 -4.71 20.97 4.39
N VAL A 260 -4.18 19.76 4.54
CA VAL A 260 -3.61 18.99 3.44
C VAL A 260 -4.68 18.41 2.52
N LEU A 261 -5.84 18.00 3.08
CA LEU A 261 -6.98 17.50 2.30
C LEU A 261 -7.84 18.61 1.68
N ALA A 262 -7.49 19.89 1.85
CA ALA A 262 -8.27 21.00 1.29
C ALA A 262 -8.35 20.94 -0.24
N SER A 263 -7.32 20.42 -0.92
CA SER A 263 -7.34 20.12 -2.36
C SER A 263 -6.26 19.11 -2.74
N ALA A 264 -6.35 18.58 -3.96
CA ALA A 264 -5.34 17.67 -4.49
C ALA A 264 -3.96 18.36 -4.63
N LEU A 265 -3.95 19.63 -5.02
CA LEU A 265 -2.74 20.45 -5.02
C LEU A 265 -2.15 20.67 -3.62
N ALA A 266 -2.96 20.78 -2.57
CA ALA A 266 -2.45 20.98 -1.21
C ALA A 266 -1.66 19.74 -0.72
N VAL A 267 -2.16 18.53 -0.98
CA VAL A 267 -1.42 17.28 -0.74
C VAL A 267 -0.11 17.27 -1.51
N ARG A 268 -0.18 17.55 -2.82
CA ARG A 268 0.99 17.48 -3.70
C ARG A 268 2.04 18.52 -3.37
N ARG A 269 1.67 19.73 -2.94
CA ARG A 269 2.64 20.75 -2.48
C ARG A 269 3.46 20.29 -1.28
N LEU A 270 2.83 19.64 -0.30
CA LEU A 270 3.55 19.07 0.84
C LEU A 270 4.49 17.93 0.39
N SER A 271 3.97 17.02 -0.43
CA SER A 271 4.76 15.89 -0.95
C SER A 271 5.97 16.37 -1.76
N ILE A 272 5.79 17.35 -2.65
CA ILE A 272 6.86 18.00 -3.41
C ILE A 272 7.87 18.66 -2.46
N ALA A 273 7.41 19.46 -1.49
CA ALA A 273 8.30 20.14 -0.56
C ALA A 273 9.19 19.19 0.27
N LEU A 274 8.69 18.00 0.60
CA LEU A 274 9.45 16.94 1.25
C LEU A 274 10.41 16.26 0.27
N ARG A 275 9.92 15.82 -0.90
CA ARG A 275 10.70 15.08 -1.90
C ARG A 275 11.83 15.92 -2.53
N GLU A 276 11.62 17.21 -2.77
CA GLU A 276 12.67 18.12 -3.28
C GLU A 276 13.88 18.23 -2.35
N ARG A 277 13.68 17.99 -1.04
CA ARG A 277 14.74 17.98 -0.03
C ARG A 277 15.44 16.63 0.11
N ASP A 278 14.96 15.61 -0.60
CA ASP A 278 15.54 14.27 -0.68
C ASP A 278 15.80 13.89 -2.15
N PRO A 279 16.81 14.49 -2.81
CA PRO A 279 17.14 14.19 -4.19
C PRO A 279 17.59 12.73 -4.39
N GLN A 280 18.01 12.05 -3.32
CA GLN A 280 18.41 10.64 -3.34
C GLN A 280 17.22 9.69 -3.25
N ARG A 281 16.01 10.18 -2.91
CA ARG A 281 14.80 9.37 -2.73
C ARG A 281 14.97 8.27 -1.68
N SER A 282 15.70 8.59 -0.62
CA SER A 282 15.89 7.73 0.54
C SER A 282 14.62 7.58 1.40
N TYR A 283 13.69 8.53 1.28
CA TYR A 283 12.54 8.72 2.16
C TYR A 283 12.87 9.18 3.59
N PHE A 284 14.12 9.59 3.81
CA PHE A 284 14.59 10.05 5.11
C PHE A 284 15.09 11.49 5.01
N LEU A 285 14.69 12.32 5.97
CA LEU A 285 15.14 13.71 6.05
C LEU A 285 15.70 14.02 7.45
N PRO A 286 16.73 14.87 7.54
CA PRO A 286 17.08 15.48 8.82
C PRO A 286 15.89 16.25 9.41
N TYR A 287 15.79 16.27 10.74
CA TYR A 287 14.74 16.98 11.48
C TYR A 287 14.49 18.41 10.97
N SER A 288 15.57 19.18 10.75
CA SER A 288 15.49 20.58 10.30
C SER A 288 14.85 20.72 8.93
N SER A 289 15.24 19.87 7.97
CA SER A 289 14.73 19.87 6.60
C SER A 289 13.25 19.49 6.56
N PHE A 290 12.86 18.48 7.33
CA PHE A 290 11.47 18.08 7.47
C PHE A 290 10.60 19.21 8.04
N MET A 291 11.04 19.84 9.14
CA MET A 291 10.30 20.94 9.76
C MET A 291 10.21 22.18 8.86
N GLU A 292 11.24 22.47 8.07
CA GLU A 292 11.18 23.55 7.09
C GLU A 292 10.13 23.26 6.01
N ALA A 293 10.08 22.04 5.47
CA ALA A 293 9.06 21.63 4.51
C ALA A 293 7.64 21.80 5.08
N LEU A 294 7.39 21.36 6.32
CA LEU A 294 6.11 21.55 7.00
C LEU A 294 5.73 23.03 7.11
N ARG A 295 6.67 23.90 7.52
CA ARG A 295 6.43 25.35 7.66
C ARG A 295 6.04 26.00 6.33
N THR A 296 6.62 25.58 5.20
CA THR A 296 6.22 26.11 3.88
C THR A 296 4.73 25.87 3.59
N GLN A 297 4.16 24.82 4.14
CA GLN A 297 2.75 24.46 4.02
C GLN A 297 1.91 24.90 5.23
N ARG A 298 2.46 25.75 6.11
CA ARG A 298 1.83 26.23 7.35
C ARG A 298 1.42 25.09 8.30
N LEU A 299 2.16 23.99 8.26
CA LEU A 299 2.04 22.88 9.20
C LEU A 299 3.06 23.07 10.32
N TYR A 300 2.59 22.98 11.56
CA TYR A 300 3.42 23.22 12.73
C TYR A 300 3.30 22.04 13.70
N ILE A 301 4.43 21.71 14.33
CA ILE A 301 4.52 20.74 15.42
C ILE A 301 5.15 21.50 16.59
N GLN A 302 4.40 21.67 17.68
CA GLN A 302 4.84 22.46 18.83
C GLN A 302 5.89 21.71 19.65
N ASN A 303 5.63 20.44 19.95
CA ASN A 303 6.56 19.57 20.66
C ASN A 303 7.39 18.76 19.67
N THR A 304 8.67 19.09 19.58
CA THR A 304 9.63 18.48 18.66
C THR A 304 9.93 17.02 18.99
N GLU A 305 9.79 16.61 20.25
CA GLU A 305 9.99 15.22 20.69
C GLU A 305 8.98 14.26 20.06
N LEU A 306 7.83 14.77 19.59
CA LEU A 306 6.85 13.96 18.87
C LEU A 306 7.42 13.37 17.58
N LEU A 307 8.43 14.01 17.00
CA LEU A 307 9.06 13.55 15.75
C LEU A 307 9.91 12.29 15.92
N ASP A 308 10.26 11.90 17.16
CA ASP A 308 10.83 10.59 17.46
C ASP A 308 9.90 9.44 17.01
N ALA A 309 8.59 9.69 16.93
CA ALA A 309 7.63 8.72 16.43
C ALA A 309 7.84 8.39 14.94
N LEU A 310 8.49 9.28 14.19
CA LEU A 310 8.79 9.12 12.77
C LEU A 310 10.21 8.62 12.51
N ASP A 311 11.03 8.40 13.56
CA ASP A 311 12.34 7.78 13.41
C ASP A 311 12.21 6.25 13.36
N THR A 312 12.03 5.75 12.14
CA THR A 312 11.86 4.30 11.88
C THR A 312 13.20 3.55 11.79
N CYS A 313 14.32 4.28 11.69
CA CYS A 313 15.67 3.71 11.58
C CYS A 313 16.47 3.75 12.89
N GLY A 314 16.03 4.54 13.87
CA GLY A 314 16.70 4.74 15.16
C GLY A 314 17.97 5.58 15.04
N ASP A 315 18.12 6.37 13.97
CA ASP A 315 19.29 7.19 13.66
C ASP A 315 19.02 8.71 13.75
N GLY A 316 17.81 9.09 14.18
CA GLY A 316 17.36 10.47 14.30
C GLY A 316 16.90 11.11 12.98
N SER A 317 16.88 10.36 11.87
CA SER A 317 16.26 10.81 10.64
C SER A 317 14.74 10.64 10.68
N ILE A 318 14.03 11.49 9.94
CA ILE A 318 12.57 11.48 9.85
C ILE A 318 12.14 10.71 8.61
N ASP A 319 11.38 9.65 8.82
CA ASP A 319 10.71 8.88 7.77
C ASP A 319 9.50 9.64 7.23
N TYR A 320 9.71 10.44 6.19
CA TYR A 320 8.64 11.28 5.66
C TYR A 320 7.65 10.49 4.79
N LEU A 321 8.01 9.30 4.28
CA LEU A 321 7.07 8.40 3.62
C LEU A 321 6.06 7.86 4.62
N PHE A 322 6.54 7.41 5.79
CA PHE A 322 5.66 6.99 6.88
C PHE A 322 4.74 8.14 7.32
N TYR A 323 5.28 9.35 7.47
CA TYR A 323 4.48 10.53 7.78
C TYR A 323 3.37 10.80 6.74
N LEU A 324 3.69 10.77 5.44
CA LEU A 324 2.69 10.99 4.38
C LEU A 324 1.59 9.91 4.39
N LEU A 325 1.96 8.64 4.58
CA LEU A 325 1.00 7.54 4.68
C LEU A 325 0.13 7.60 5.94
N TRP A 326 0.64 8.15 7.04
CA TRP A 326 -0.12 8.34 8.27
C TRP A 326 -1.01 9.60 8.21
N LEU A 327 -0.52 10.65 7.56
CA LEU A 327 -1.23 11.90 7.35
C LEU A 327 -2.50 11.70 6.53
N LEU A 328 -2.42 10.92 5.45
CA LEU A 328 -3.51 10.74 4.50
C LEU A 328 -4.48 9.63 4.93
N PRO A 329 -5.80 9.83 4.76
CA PRO A 329 -6.77 8.77 4.99
C PRO A 329 -6.55 7.61 3.99
N PRO A 330 -6.74 6.35 4.42
CA PRO A 330 -6.56 5.21 3.53
C PRO A 330 -7.58 5.25 2.39
N ILE A 331 -7.12 4.96 1.17
CA ILE A 331 -8.01 4.82 0.02
C ILE A 331 -8.76 3.48 0.12
N PRO A 332 -10.09 3.43 -0.08
CA PRO A 332 -10.84 2.19 -0.15
C PRO A 332 -10.22 1.21 -1.18
N PRO A 333 -10.16 -0.10 -0.89
CA PRO A 333 -9.47 -1.05 -1.76
C PRO A 333 -9.94 -1.04 -3.23
N THR A 334 -11.23 -0.79 -3.50
CA THR A 334 -11.78 -0.69 -4.86
C THR A 334 -11.08 0.42 -5.65
N ARG A 335 -10.96 1.58 -5.00
CA ARG A 335 -10.41 2.80 -5.61
C ARG A 335 -8.91 2.69 -5.75
N LEU A 336 -8.22 2.09 -4.77
CA LEU A 336 -6.79 1.81 -4.88
C LEU A 336 -6.51 0.90 -6.09
N MET A 337 -7.31 -0.15 -6.28
CA MET A 337 -7.20 -1.01 -7.46
C MET A 337 -7.46 -0.24 -8.75
N MET A 338 -8.45 0.64 -8.81
CA MET A 338 -8.66 1.52 -10.00
C MET A 338 -7.42 2.39 -10.29
N LEU A 339 -6.75 2.90 -9.26
CA LEU A 339 -5.52 3.70 -9.41
C LEU A 339 -4.32 2.85 -9.85
N GLU A 340 -4.17 1.64 -9.33
CA GLU A 340 -3.14 0.68 -9.78
C GLU A 340 -3.35 0.29 -11.25
N ARG A 341 -4.61 0.08 -11.67
CA ARG A 341 -4.97 -0.16 -13.08
C ARG A 341 -4.55 0.98 -13.97
N LEU A 342 -4.90 2.21 -13.58
CA LEU A 342 -4.44 3.42 -14.27
C LEU A 342 -2.90 3.46 -14.30
N TRP A 343 -2.24 3.17 -13.18
CA TRP A 343 -0.79 3.20 -13.08
C TRP A 343 -0.11 2.25 -14.05
N ASN A 344 -0.68 1.06 -14.26
CA ASN A 344 -0.15 0.06 -15.20
C ASN A 344 -0.24 0.51 -16.66
N LEU A 345 -1.03 1.54 -16.99
CA LEU A 345 -1.08 2.11 -18.34
C LEU A 345 0.18 2.92 -18.69
N PHE A 346 0.95 3.37 -17.71
CA PHE A 346 2.15 4.16 -17.93
C PHE A 346 3.40 3.29 -18.00
N ILE A 347 4.33 3.64 -18.89
CA ILE A 347 5.60 2.93 -19.02
C ILE A 347 6.50 3.24 -17.81
N LYS A 348 7.14 2.20 -17.27
CA LYS A 348 8.07 2.27 -16.16
C LYS A 348 9.53 2.21 -16.60
N ASP A 349 10.39 2.83 -15.80
CA ASP A 349 11.82 2.54 -15.81
C ASP A 349 12.17 1.38 -14.88
N SER A 350 13.46 1.01 -14.85
CA SER A 350 13.98 -0.07 -14.00
C SER A 350 13.75 0.13 -12.50
N CYS A 351 13.46 1.37 -12.07
CA CYS A 351 13.15 1.72 -10.68
C CYS A 351 11.64 1.72 -10.40
N GLY A 352 10.81 1.26 -11.35
CA GLY A 352 9.36 1.20 -11.18
C GLY A 352 8.67 2.56 -11.23
N THR A 353 9.35 3.58 -11.75
CA THR A 353 8.85 4.96 -11.81
C THR A 353 8.45 5.37 -13.21
N THR A 354 7.55 6.35 -13.32
CA THR A 354 7.07 6.87 -14.60
C THR A 354 7.66 8.27 -14.85
N ASP A 355 7.97 8.63 -16.10
CA ASP A 355 8.28 10.02 -16.45
C ASP A 355 7.02 10.91 -16.31
N VAL A 356 7.12 12.02 -15.61
CA VAL A 356 6.01 12.98 -15.42
C VAL A 356 5.38 13.45 -16.74
N PHE A 357 6.14 13.48 -17.85
CA PHE A 357 5.58 13.83 -19.16
C PHE A 357 4.59 12.79 -19.69
N GLU A 358 4.68 11.53 -19.28
CA GLU A 358 3.70 10.51 -19.64
C GLU A 358 2.33 10.85 -19.03
N LEU A 359 2.32 11.34 -17.79
CA LEU A 359 1.09 11.80 -17.12
C LEU A 359 0.53 13.03 -17.85
N HIS A 360 1.37 14.02 -18.18
CA HIS A 360 0.95 15.23 -18.90
C HIS A 360 0.35 14.92 -20.27
N ARG A 361 0.89 13.92 -20.97
CA ARG A 361 0.43 13.55 -22.32
C ARG A 361 -0.95 12.92 -22.31
N ARG A 362 -1.28 12.15 -21.26
CA ARG A 362 -2.53 11.37 -21.19
C ARG A 362 -3.65 12.08 -20.42
N PHE A 363 -3.31 12.99 -19.50
CA PHE A 363 -4.31 13.65 -18.68
C PHE A 363 -5.17 14.64 -19.49
N THR A 364 -6.48 14.51 -19.34
CA THR A 364 -7.50 15.35 -19.98
C THR A 364 -8.27 16.13 -18.92
N ALA A 365 -8.05 17.45 -18.88
CA ALA A 365 -8.78 18.34 -18.00
C ALA A 365 -10.14 18.75 -18.61
N LYS A 366 -11.17 18.92 -17.76
CA LYS A 366 -12.48 19.46 -18.20
C LYS A 366 -12.44 20.95 -18.49
N ASP A 367 -11.58 21.69 -17.79
CA ASP A 367 -11.49 23.14 -17.85
C ASP A 367 -10.06 23.62 -17.54
N GLY A 368 -9.84 24.94 -17.66
CA GLY A 368 -8.54 25.54 -17.38
C GLY A 368 -8.14 25.49 -15.90
N VAL A 369 -9.09 25.40 -14.98
CA VAL A 369 -8.82 25.37 -13.53
C VAL A 369 -8.21 24.02 -13.17
N GLU A 370 -8.86 22.92 -13.57
CA GLU A 370 -8.34 21.57 -13.38
C GLU A 370 -7.00 21.37 -14.08
N LYS A 371 -6.84 21.93 -15.29
CA LYS A 371 -5.57 21.87 -16.01
C LYS A 371 -4.44 22.55 -15.23
N ASN A 372 -4.70 23.75 -14.70
CA ASN A 372 -3.70 24.49 -13.92
C ASN A 372 -3.37 23.78 -12.60
N GLU A 373 -4.38 23.23 -11.92
CA GLU A 373 -4.16 22.47 -10.67
C GLU A 373 -3.33 21.22 -10.93
N PHE A 374 -3.63 20.48 -12.00
CA PHE A 374 -2.87 19.31 -12.43
C PHE A 374 -1.42 19.68 -12.75
N LEU A 375 -1.20 20.68 -13.62
CA LEU A 375 0.17 21.08 -14.01
C LEU A 375 0.99 21.58 -12.82
N ALA A 376 0.38 22.27 -11.85
CA ALA A 376 1.05 22.69 -10.63
C ALA A 376 1.38 21.51 -9.68
N SER A 377 0.56 20.46 -9.68
CA SER A 377 0.74 19.27 -8.85
C SER A 377 1.74 18.26 -9.42
N TRP A 378 2.00 18.39 -10.72
CA TRP A 378 2.88 17.56 -11.51
C TRP A 378 3.92 18.43 -12.23
N ASP A 379 4.45 19.47 -11.57
CA ASP A 379 5.44 20.35 -12.17
C ASP A 379 6.73 19.59 -12.48
N VAL A 380 7.09 19.53 -13.76
CA VAL A 380 8.26 18.83 -14.29
C VAL A 380 9.57 19.34 -13.67
N ARG A 381 9.61 20.61 -13.26
CA ARG A 381 10.80 21.25 -12.66
C ARG A 381 11.02 20.83 -11.21
N GLN A 382 9.95 20.44 -10.53
CA GLN A 382 9.93 20.06 -9.12
C GLN A 382 9.96 18.54 -8.94
N ALA A 383 9.52 17.78 -9.95
CA ALA A 383 9.63 16.34 -9.97
C ALA A 383 11.11 15.91 -9.93
N VAL A 384 11.55 15.37 -8.79
CA VAL A 384 12.91 14.86 -8.58
C VAL A 384 13.28 13.90 -9.72
N HIS A 385 14.36 14.17 -10.46
CA HIS A 385 14.76 13.38 -11.64
C HIS A 385 13.68 13.19 -12.73
N ARG A 386 12.63 14.03 -12.76
CA ARG A 386 11.44 13.89 -13.61
C ARG A 386 10.67 12.57 -13.46
N ARG A 387 10.92 11.83 -12.38
CA ARG A 387 10.28 10.54 -12.13
C ARG A 387 9.20 10.69 -11.08
N VAL A 388 8.11 9.96 -11.23
CA VAL A 388 7.02 9.91 -10.24
C VAL A 388 6.66 8.48 -9.89
N THR A 389 6.07 8.27 -8.72
CA THR A 389 5.69 6.96 -8.20
C THR A 389 4.17 6.78 -8.08
N LEU A 390 3.70 5.55 -7.82
CA LEU A 390 2.28 5.28 -7.58
C LEU A 390 1.78 6.03 -6.33
N GLU A 391 2.61 6.15 -5.29
CA GLU A 391 2.28 6.88 -4.06
C GLU A 391 1.88 8.31 -4.37
N GLU A 392 2.60 8.97 -5.28
CA GLU A 392 2.31 10.34 -5.69
C GLU A 392 0.97 10.45 -6.43
N LEU A 393 0.60 9.42 -7.20
CA LEU A 393 -0.71 9.34 -7.86
C LEU A 393 -1.82 9.10 -6.83
N VAL A 394 -1.59 8.21 -5.85
CA VAL A 394 -2.50 7.95 -4.74
C VAL A 394 -2.71 9.21 -3.90
N GLU A 395 -1.64 9.95 -3.58
CA GLU A 395 -1.68 11.23 -2.89
C GLU A 395 -2.59 12.24 -3.63
N TRP A 396 -2.44 12.35 -4.96
CA TRP A 396 -3.26 13.23 -5.81
C TRP A 396 -4.76 12.89 -5.74
N TYR A 397 -5.10 11.60 -5.69
CA TYR A 397 -6.49 11.14 -5.67
C TYR A 397 -7.10 11.01 -4.27
N THR A 398 -6.30 11.11 -3.21
CA THR A 398 -6.81 10.92 -1.84
C THR A 398 -7.87 11.95 -1.45
N PRO A 399 -7.73 13.27 -1.72
CA PRO A 399 -8.78 14.24 -1.39
C PRO A 399 -10.10 13.97 -2.14
N LEU A 400 -10.01 13.60 -3.42
CA LEU A 400 -11.18 13.22 -4.21
C LEU A 400 -11.87 11.99 -3.63
N SER A 401 -11.08 10.95 -3.30
CA SER A 401 -11.61 9.76 -2.66
C SER A 401 -12.27 10.09 -1.30
N ASN A 402 -11.66 10.96 -0.50
CA ASN A 402 -12.24 11.33 0.79
C ASN A 402 -13.55 12.14 0.65
N ALA A 403 -13.71 12.89 -0.44
CA ALA A 403 -14.91 13.71 -0.69
C ALA A 403 -16.08 12.92 -1.30
N ILE A 404 -15.80 11.84 -2.03
CA ILE A 404 -16.82 11.06 -2.75
C ILE A 404 -17.25 9.83 -1.94
N GLU A 405 -18.56 9.62 -1.81
CA GLU A 405 -19.13 8.46 -1.12
C GLU A 405 -19.17 7.19 -2.00
N LEU A 406 -19.50 7.33 -3.29
CA LEU A 406 -19.74 6.20 -4.19
C LEU A 406 -18.53 5.88 -5.08
N ASP A 407 -18.12 4.61 -5.12
CA ASP A 407 -16.98 4.16 -5.96
C ASP A 407 -17.21 4.41 -7.45
N ASN A 408 -18.47 4.34 -7.92
CA ASN A 408 -18.82 4.63 -9.32
C ASN A 408 -18.55 6.10 -9.71
N GLU A 409 -18.76 7.05 -8.79
CA GLU A 409 -18.46 8.46 -9.08
C GLU A 409 -16.95 8.69 -9.20
N PHE A 410 -16.15 8.01 -8.38
CA PHE A 410 -14.70 8.02 -8.47
C PHE A 410 -14.22 7.44 -9.79
N GLU A 411 -14.79 6.31 -10.22
CA GLU A 411 -14.48 5.68 -11.51
C GLU A 411 -14.81 6.60 -12.69
N ILE A 412 -16.00 7.21 -12.72
CA ILE A 412 -16.41 8.15 -13.78
C ILE A 412 -15.41 9.29 -13.91
N GLN A 413 -14.94 9.84 -12.77
CA GLN A 413 -13.93 10.90 -12.78
C GLN A 413 -12.60 10.41 -13.36
N LEU A 414 -12.15 9.22 -12.96
CA LEU A 414 -10.91 8.62 -13.43
C LEU A 414 -10.95 8.36 -14.94
N LYS A 415 -12.02 7.73 -15.45
CA LYS A 415 -12.22 7.45 -16.88
C LYS A 415 -12.22 8.73 -17.71
N ARG A 416 -12.90 9.78 -17.25
CA ARG A 416 -12.88 11.10 -17.91
C ARG A 416 -11.47 11.68 -17.99
N GLN A 417 -10.73 11.66 -16.89
CA GLN A 417 -9.41 12.30 -16.81
C GLN A 417 -8.35 11.58 -17.64
N TRP A 418 -8.49 10.28 -17.86
CA TRP A 418 -7.44 9.47 -18.49
C TRP A 418 -7.87 8.73 -19.76
N GLY A 419 -9.12 8.89 -20.19
CA GLY A 419 -9.64 8.26 -21.42
C GLY A 419 -9.67 6.73 -21.35
N ILE A 420 -9.86 6.16 -20.15
CA ILE A 420 -9.90 4.71 -19.95
C ILE A 420 -11.33 4.21 -20.22
N SER A 421 -11.47 3.17 -21.03
CA SER A 421 -12.75 2.52 -21.36
C SER A 421 -13.26 1.66 -20.22
#